data_AF-A0A920MVT8-F1
#
_entry.id   AF-A0A920MVT8-F1
#
_cell.length_a   1.000
_cell.length_b   1.000
_cell.length_c   1.000
_cell.angle_alpha   90.00
_cell.angle_beta   90.00
_cell.angle_gamma   90.00
#
_symmetry.space_group_name_H-M   'P 1'
#
loop_
_entity.id
_entity.type
_entity.pdbx_description
1 polymer ?
#
loop_
_entity_poly.entity_id
_entity_poly.type
_entity_poly.pdbx_seq_one_letter_code
_entity_poly.pdbx_strand_id
1 'polypeptide(L)'
;MPGIAGLILTVGMSIDANVIIFERIREEQKKGGKTPRAAVDGGYERALTTIVDANVTTLIAALVLWQFGTGPIKGFATVLFWGILISMFTAIFVTELFLMHLQIEKG
;
A
#
# COMPACT_ATOMS: atom_id res chain seq x y z
N MET A 1 24.40 -10.10 -1.51
CA MET A 1 23.83 -8.99 -0.73
C MET A 1 22.29 -9.01 -0.81
N PRO A 2 21.61 -9.79 0.04
CA PRO A 2 20.15 -10.02 -0.06
C PRO A 2 19.32 -8.85 0.45
N GLY A 3 19.83 -8.07 1.41
CA GLY A 3 19.12 -6.92 1.97
C GLY A 3 18.84 -5.82 0.94
N ILE A 4 19.74 -5.64 -0.04
CA ILE A 4 19.55 -4.66 -1.13
C ILE A 4 18.36 -5.05 -2.01
N ALA A 5 18.17 -6.35 -2.28
CA ALA A 5 16.99 -6.82 -3.01
C ALA A 5 15.69 -6.54 -2.25
N GLY A 6 15.71 -6.65 -0.91
CA GLY A 6 14.57 -6.30 -0.05
C GLY A 6 14.22 -4.81 -0.11
N LEU A 7 15.22 -3.94 -0.16
CA LEU A 7 15.02 -2.49 -0.33
C LEU A 7 14.42 -2.15 -1.69
N ILE A 8 14.97 -2.69 -2.78
CA ILE A 8 14.46 -2.46 -4.14
C ILE A 8 13.00 -2.94 -4.25
N LEU A 9 12.68 -4.10 -3.68
CA LEU A 9 11.31 -4.62 -3.67
C LEU A 9 10.36 -3.71 -2.88
N THR A 10 10.79 -3.18 -1.73
CA THR A 10 9.99 -2.24 -0.93
C THR A 10 9.67 -0.97 -1.72
N VAL A 11 10.63 -0.46 -2.50
CA VAL A 11 10.39 0.69 -3.39
C VAL A 11 9.38 0.34 -4.47
N GLY A 12 9.51 -0.83 -5.12
CA GLY A 12 8.57 -1.29 -6.14
C GLY A 12 7.13 -1.40 -5.63
N MET A 13 6.94 -1.99 -4.44
CA MET A 13 5.62 -2.11 -3.79
C MET A 13 5.04 -0.75 -3.40
N SER A 14 5.88 0.22 -3.04
CA SER A 14 5.42 1.59 -2.72
C SER A 14 4.87 2.31 -3.95
N ILE A 15 5.36 2.00 -5.15
CA ILE A 15 4.89 2.57 -6.41
C ILE A 15 3.59 1.91 -6.87
N ASP A 16 3.44 0.60 -6.65
CA ASP A 16 2.25 -0.18 -7.02
C ASP A 16 0.96 0.39 -6.39
N ALA A 17 1.00 0.77 -5.12
CA ALA A 17 -0.13 1.39 -4.42
C ALA A 17 -0.65 2.66 -5.12
N ASN A 18 0.25 3.50 -5.64
CA ASN A 18 -0.13 4.73 -6.35
C ASN A 18 -0.80 4.41 -7.70
N VAL A 19 -0.32 3.38 -8.40
CA VAL A 19 -0.92 2.94 -9.67
C VAL A 19 -2.33 2.39 -9.43
N ILE A 20 -2.52 1.57 -8.39
CA ILE A 20 -3.83 1.00 -8.02
C ILE A 20 -4.85 2.10 -7.72
N ILE A 21 -4.48 3.13 -6.96
CA ILE A 21 -5.38 4.27 -6.68
C ILE A 21 -5.80 4.96 -7.97
N PHE A 22 -4.84 5.25 -8.86
CA PHE A 22 -5.13 5.93 -10.12
C PHE A 22 -6.03 5.10 -11.03
N GLU A 23 -5.77 3.79 -11.12
CA GLU A 23 -6.59 2.87 -11.88
C GLU A 23 -8.02 2.82 -11.33
N ARG A 24 -8.19 2.72 -10.01
CA ARG A 24 -9.51 2.60 -9.39
C ARG A 24 -10.34 3.87 -9.52
N ILE A 25 -9.72 5.04 -9.40
CA ILE A 25 -10.37 6.33 -9.67
C ILE A 25 -10.82 6.40 -11.13
N ARG A 26 -9.95 6.03 -12.08
CA ARG A 26 -10.29 6.01 -13.51
C ARG A 26 -11.41 5.02 -13.81
N GLU A 27 -11.45 3.89 -13.12
CA GLU A 27 -12.48 2.88 -13.24
C GLU A 27 -13.83 3.36 -12.70
N GLU A 28 -13.87 4.02 -11.54
CA GLU A 28 -15.08 4.65 -11.00
C GLU A 28 -15.60 5.78 -11.90
N GLN A 29 -14.71 6.55 -12.52
CA GLN A 29 -15.07 7.58 -13.51
C GLN A 29 -15.67 6.98 -14.79
N LYS A 30 -15.19 5.81 -15.24
CA LYS A 30 -15.74 5.11 -16.40
C LYS A 30 -17.06 4.39 -16.11
N LYS A 31 -17.24 3.86 -14.90
CA LYS A 31 -18.39 3.03 -14.52
C LYS A 31 -19.64 3.82 -14.11
N GLY A 32 -19.55 5.12 -13.85
CA GLY A 32 -20.73 5.93 -13.54
C GLY A 32 -20.53 7.40 -13.83
N GLY A 33 -21.58 8.08 -14.29
CA GLY A 33 -21.67 9.55 -14.47
C GLY A 33 -21.63 10.34 -13.15
N LYS A 34 -20.89 9.84 -12.16
CA LYS A 34 -20.62 10.50 -10.89
C LYS A 34 -19.75 11.72 -11.16
N THR A 35 -19.96 12.79 -10.40
CA THR A 35 -19.07 13.95 -10.43
C THR A 35 -17.63 13.50 -10.17
N PRO A 36 -16.61 14.15 -10.76
CA PRO A 36 -15.20 13.76 -10.60
C PRO A 36 -14.79 13.56 -9.13
N ARG A 37 -15.38 14.37 -8.23
CA ARG A 37 -15.15 14.29 -6.77
C ARG A 37 -15.68 13.00 -6.14
N ALA A 38 -16.88 12.55 -6.51
CA ALA A 38 -17.46 11.31 -5.98
C ALA A 38 -16.77 10.04 -6.54
N ALA A 39 -16.20 10.14 -7.75
CA ALA A 39 -15.39 9.06 -8.31
C ALA A 39 -14.00 8.95 -7.64
N VAL A 40 -13.41 10.09 -7.24
CA VAL A 40 -12.18 10.08 -6.42
C VAL A 40 -12.46 9.47 -5.06
N ASP A 41 -13.48 9.95 -4.34
CA ASP A 41 -13.79 9.47 -2.98
C ASP A 41 -14.07 7.93 -2.99
N GLY A 42 -14.93 7.46 -3.91
CA GLY A 42 -15.25 6.03 -4.01
C GLY A 42 -14.14 5.16 -4.59
N GLY A 43 -13.26 5.73 -5.42
CA GLY A 43 -12.08 5.04 -5.95
C GLY A 43 -11.01 4.85 -4.87
N TYR A 44 -10.84 5.87 -4.03
CA TYR A 44 -9.88 5.89 -2.95
C TYR A 44 -10.21 4.86 -1.86
N GLU A 45 -11.45 4.83 -1.37
CA GLU A 45 -11.90 3.88 -0.33
C GLU A 45 -11.67 2.41 -0.75
N ARG A 46 -11.98 2.07 -2.00
CA ARG A 46 -11.76 0.71 -2.53
C ARG A 46 -10.29 0.42 -2.76
N ALA A 47 -9.53 1.39 -3.28
CA ALA A 47 -8.10 1.21 -3.48
C ALA A 47 -7.37 0.98 -2.16
N LEU A 48 -7.72 1.71 -1.09
CA LEU A 48 -7.12 1.53 0.23
C LEU A 48 -7.35 0.13 0.78
N THR A 49 -8.56 -0.41 0.66
CA THR A 49 -8.85 -1.77 1.10
C THR A 49 -7.97 -2.79 0.37
N THR A 50 -7.85 -2.67 -0.96
CA THR A 50 -6.96 -3.53 -1.77
C THR A 50 -5.50 -3.40 -1.37
N ILE A 51 -5.02 -2.18 -1.11
CA ILE A 51 -3.62 -1.91 -0.72
C ILE A 51 -3.32 -2.52 0.65
N VAL A 52 -4.23 -2.38 1.61
CA VAL A 52 -4.07 -2.97 2.94
C VAL A 52 -3.99 -4.49 2.83
N ASP A 53 -4.91 -5.13 2.09
CA ASP A 53 -4.90 -6.58 1.88
C ASP A 53 -3.60 -7.07 1.22
N ALA A 54 -3.12 -6.37 0.19
CA ALA A 54 -1.86 -6.70 -0.48
C ALA A 54 -0.65 -6.62 0.47
N ASN A 55 -0.57 -5.57 1.29
CA ASN A 55 0.52 -5.42 2.27
C ASN A 55 0.45 -6.46 3.39
N VAL A 56 -0.76 -6.79 3.88
CA VAL A 56 -0.96 -7.84 4.90
C VAL A 56 -0.52 -9.20 4.35
N THR A 57 -0.91 -9.54 3.12
CA THR A 57 -0.50 -10.80 2.48
C THR A 57 1.03 -10.88 2.36
N THR A 58 1.68 -9.76 2.05
CA THR A 58 3.13 -9.68 1.94
C THR A 58 3.82 -9.77 3.31
N LEU A 59 3.24 -9.21 4.37
CA LEU A 59 3.73 -9.38 5.75
C LEU A 59 3.70 -10.85 6.18
N ILE A 60 2.63 -11.57 5.83
CA ILE A 60 2.53 -13.01 6.10
C ILE A 60 3.66 -13.74 5.36
N ALA A 61 3.90 -13.43 4.08
CA ALA A 61 5.01 -14.00 3.33
C ALA A 61 6.37 -13.68 3.97
N ALA A 62 6.58 -12.44 4.42
CA ALA A 62 7.80 -12.04 5.13
C ALA A 62 8.03 -12.85 6.41
N LEU A 63 6.97 -13.08 7.20
CA LEU A 63 7.02 -13.88 8.43
C LEU A 63 7.34 -15.35 8.12
N VAL A 64 6.73 -15.93 7.09
CA VAL A 64 7.03 -17.30 6.64
C VAL A 64 8.49 -17.41 6.19
N LEU A 65 8.97 -16.46 5.38
CA LEU A 65 10.38 -16.42 4.94
C LEU A 65 11.35 -16.20 6.10
N TRP A 66 10.95 -15.46 7.13
CA TRP A 66 11.77 -15.27 8.32
C TRP A 66 11.85 -16.53 9.19
N GLN A 67 10.72 -17.24 9.33
CA GLN A 67 10.63 -18.46 10.14
C GLN A 67 11.30 -19.67 9.46
N PHE A 68 11.08 -19.86 8.16
CA PHE A 68 11.53 -21.04 7.42
C PHE A 68 12.75 -20.77 6.51
N GLY A 69 13.08 -19.49 6.26
CA GLY A 69 14.22 -19.14 5.43
C GLY A 69 15.56 -19.30 6.13
N THR A 70 16.57 -19.70 5.38
CA THR A 70 17.94 -19.89 5.88
C THR A 70 18.93 -18.94 5.23
N GLY A 71 20.00 -18.61 5.97
CA GLY A 71 21.12 -17.78 5.51
C GLY A 71 20.69 -16.47 4.85
N PRO A 72 20.92 -16.28 3.53
CA PRO A 72 20.61 -15.05 2.81
C PRO A 72 19.11 -14.65 2.84
N ILE A 73 18.22 -15.63 2.84
CA ILE A 73 16.76 -15.43 2.75
C ILE A 73 16.23 -14.76 4.02
N LYS A 74 16.78 -15.12 5.18
CA LYS A 74 16.38 -14.54 6.47
C LYS A 74 16.74 -13.06 6.57
N GLY A 75 17.88 -12.68 6.01
CA GLY A 75 18.29 -11.27 5.89
C GLY A 75 17.37 -10.47 4.96
N PHE A 76 16.96 -11.06 3.84
CA PHE A 76 15.95 -10.46 2.95
C PHE A 76 14.59 -10.30 3.65
N ALA A 77 14.11 -11.34 4.33
CA ALA A 77 12.83 -11.33 5.04
C ALA A 77 12.78 -10.25 6.15
N THR A 78 13.89 -10.03 6.86
CA THR A 78 13.97 -9.02 7.92
C THR A 78 13.85 -7.61 7.36
N VAL A 79 14.53 -7.31 6.24
CA VAL A 79 14.43 -6.01 5.57
C VAL A 79 13.03 -5.80 4.98
N LEU A 80 12.46 -6.85 4.37
CA LEU A 80 11.10 -6.81 3.82
C LEU A 80 10.07 -6.49 4.91
N PHE A 81 10.17 -7.17 6.06
CA PHE A 81 9.25 -6.99 7.18
C PHE A 81 9.24 -5.55 7.71
N TRP A 82 10.43 -4.99 7.98
CA TRP A 82 10.54 -3.60 8.40
C TRP A 82 10.11 -2.61 7.32
N GLY A 83 10.44 -2.88 6.06
CA GLY A 83 10.03 -2.06 4.92
C GLY A 83 8.51 -1.95 4.80
N ILE A 84 7.80 -3.08 4.91
CA ILE A 84 6.33 -3.09 4.84
C ILE A 84 5.70 -2.46 6.08
N LEU A 85 6.24 -2.69 7.28
CA LEU A 85 5.72 -2.04 8.49
C LEU A 85 5.81 -0.52 8.43
N ILE A 86 6.95 0.03 7.99
CA ILE A 86 7.14 1.48 7.83
C ILE A 86 6.21 2.01 6.73
N SER A 87 6.07 1.28 5.62
CA SER A 87 5.19 1.65 4.51
C SER A 87 3.72 1.66 4.93
N MET A 88 3.25 0.59 5.60
CA MET A 88 1.89 0.50 6.13
C MET A 88 1.60 1.57 7.17
N PHE A 89 2.55 1.83 8.08
CA PHE A 89 2.41 2.92 9.05
C PHE A 89 2.25 4.26 8.33
N THR A 90 3.09 4.53 7.33
CA THR A 90 3.00 5.75 6.51
C THR A 90 1.67 5.81 5.77
N ALA A 91 1.21 4.72 5.16
CA ALA A 91 -0.08 4.67 4.46
C ALA A 91 -1.24 4.95 5.42
N ILE A 92 -1.32 4.26 6.56
CA ILE A 92 -2.43 4.44 7.51
C ILE A 92 -2.42 5.86 8.10
N PHE A 93 -1.27 6.34 8.60
CA PHE A 93 -1.19 7.66 9.25
C PHE A 93 -1.32 8.82 8.25
N VAL A 94 -0.63 8.78 7.11
CA VAL A 94 -0.67 9.87 6.14
C VAL A 94 -2.00 9.90 5.41
N THR A 95 -2.58 8.74 5.11
CA THR A 95 -3.88 8.68 4.44
C THR A 95 -5.03 9.08 5.36
N GLU A 96 -5.07 8.65 6.62
CA GLU A 96 -6.05 9.17 7.57
C GLU A 96 -5.89 10.68 7.77
N LEU A 97 -4.66 11.17 7.92
CA LEU A 97 -4.41 12.61 8.09
C LEU A 97 -4.91 13.40 6.86
N PHE A 98 -4.65 12.89 5.66
CA PHE A 98 -5.08 13.53 4.42
C PHE A 98 -6.61 13.49 4.26
N LEU A 99 -7.25 12.35 4.54
CA LEU A 99 -8.71 12.21 4.51
C LEU A 99 -9.37 13.11 5.56
N MET A 100 -8.83 13.18 6.78
CA MET A 100 -9.30 14.07 7.83
C MET A 100 -9.16 15.54 7.40
N HIS A 101 -8.04 15.91 6.77
CA HIS A 101 -7.84 17.27 6.26
C HIS A 101 -8.86 17.65 5.18
N LEU A 102 -9.14 16.72 4.27
CA LEU A 102 -10.10 16.92 3.16
C LEU A 102 -11.57 16.95 3.64
N GLN A 103 -11.87 16.31 4.78
CA GLN A 103 -13.18 16.42 5.43
C GLN A 103 -13.34 17.74 6.20
N ILE A 104 -12.28 18.26 6.82
CA ILE A 104 -12.30 19.57 7.51
C ILE A 104 -12.46 20.72 6.51
N GLU A 105 -11.91 20.62 5.29
CA GLU A 105 -12.03 21.67 4.26
C GLU A 105 -13.42 21.72 3.58
N LYS A 106 -14.26 20.70 3.80
CA LYS A 106 -15.63 20.60 3.26
C LYS A 106 -16.73 20.94 4.28
N GLY A 107 -16.39 21.20 5.54
CA GLY A 107 -17.34 21.59 6.61
C GLY A 107 -17.40 23.10 6.82
#